data_AF-A0A640VRX0-F1
#
_entry.id   AF-A0A640VRX0-F1
#
_cell.length_a   1.000
_cell.length_b   1.000
_cell.length_c   1.000
_cell.angle_alpha   90.00
_cell.angle_beta   90.00
_cell.angle_gamma   90.00
#
_symmetry.space_group_name_H-M   'P 1'
#
loop_
_entity.id
_entity.type
_entity.pdbx_description
1 polymer ?
#
loop_
_entity_poly.entity_id
_entity_poly.type
_entity_poly.pdbx_seq_one_letter_code
_entity_poly.pdbx_strand_id
1 'polypeptide(L)'
;MVPVRTCLVCALVLTPLSARASLLDIVFQSPQAPTPSQQVLLDNAEVFWETALGGYQPGIDIPTVRIDVGAFDADGEFGLLAVAGPTATVDAAGFVLPTRGFVDFDTSDLARLETDGTLFGVLLHEVAHALGFGTLWEENGLYAAGSGAYTGTEGVGAYRQEFDPTATSVPVELDGARGTIDAHWDETWAGGQGALMTGFIDTPLFLTETTLGSFRDLGYNGQATAAVVPLPAGLVLGLSGLAAFGSLARRRKKDLRDPQSEPA
;
A
#
# COMPACT_ATOMS: atom_id res chain seq x y z
N MET A 1 -35.84 64.69 28.91
CA MET A 1 -34.53 64.17 28.48
C MET A 1 -34.46 62.72 28.90
N VAL A 2 -34.56 61.77 27.97
CA VAL A 2 -34.56 60.32 28.22
C VAL A 2 -33.21 59.77 27.73
N PRO A 3 -32.48 58.94 28.50
CA PRO A 3 -31.16 58.49 28.08
C PRO A 3 -31.27 57.31 27.10
N VAL A 4 -30.53 57.40 26.00
CA VAL A 4 -30.34 56.29 25.04
C VAL A 4 -29.30 55.35 25.63
N ARG A 5 -29.68 54.10 25.88
CA ARG A 5 -28.77 53.01 26.26
C ARG A 5 -28.23 52.36 24.98
N THR A 6 -26.95 52.55 24.71
CA THR A 6 -26.21 51.86 23.66
C THR A 6 -26.08 50.37 24.03
N CYS A 7 -26.75 49.48 23.29
CA CYS A 7 -26.52 48.04 23.38
C CYS A 7 -25.24 47.70 22.62
N LEU A 8 -24.22 47.24 23.34
CA LEU A 8 -23.03 46.63 22.76
C LEU A 8 -23.40 45.21 22.32
N VAL A 9 -23.54 44.99 21.02
CA VAL A 9 -23.68 43.63 20.46
C VAL A 9 -22.30 43.01 20.44
N CYS A 10 -22.06 42.07 21.35
CA CYS A 10 -20.85 41.26 21.38
C CYS A 10 -20.95 40.22 20.24
N ALA A 11 -20.24 40.44 19.14
CA ALA A 11 -20.14 39.47 18.06
C ALA A 11 -19.29 38.28 18.55
N LEU A 12 -19.95 37.13 18.76
CA LEU A 12 -19.29 35.87 19.08
C LEU A 12 -18.54 35.39 17.83
N VAL A 13 -17.23 35.54 17.81
CA VAL A 13 -16.39 34.94 16.76
C VAL A 13 -16.36 33.44 17.02
N LEU A 14 -17.15 32.66 16.27
CA LEU A 14 -16.98 31.21 16.20
C LEU A 14 -15.64 30.92 15.53
N THR A 15 -14.62 30.60 16.31
CA THR A 15 -13.44 29.92 15.80
C THR A 15 -13.87 28.52 15.36
N PRO A 16 -13.59 28.07 14.13
CA PRO A 16 -13.84 26.68 13.76
C PRO A 16 -13.05 25.78 14.71
N LEU A 17 -13.70 24.72 15.19
CA LEU A 17 -13.03 23.64 15.90
C LEU A 17 -11.98 23.08 14.95
N SER A 18 -10.69 23.26 15.26
CA SER A 18 -9.64 22.56 14.53
C SER A 18 -9.80 21.08 14.87
N ALA A 19 -10.43 20.32 13.99
CA ALA A 19 -10.49 18.87 14.12
C ALA A 19 -9.05 18.38 14.12
N ARG A 20 -8.59 17.82 15.25
CA ARG A 20 -7.29 17.16 15.29
C ARG A 20 -7.35 15.98 14.32
N ALA A 21 -6.38 15.88 13.43
CA ALA A 21 -6.17 14.65 12.67
C ALA A 21 -6.04 13.49 13.68
N SER A 22 -6.83 12.44 13.49
CA SER A 22 -6.64 11.22 14.27
C SER A 22 -5.34 10.55 13.80
N LEU A 23 -4.55 10.07 14.76
CA LEU A 23 -3.37 9.27 14.47
C LEU A 23 -3.84 7.89 14.01
N LEU A 24 -3.08 7.27 13.11
CA LEU A 24 -3.28 5.87 12.73
C LEU A 24 -2.72 5.01 13.85
N ASP A 25 -3.52 4.05 14.30
CA ASP A 25 -3.15 3.00 15.25
C ASP A 25 -3.49 1.66 14.58
N ILE A 26 -2.48 0.86 14.31
CA ILE A 26 -2.62 -0.48 13.73
C ILE A 26 -2.44 -1.47 14.86
N VAL A 27 -3.35 -2.44 14.95
CA VAL A 27 -3.25 -3.52 15.93
C VAL A 27 -3.33 -4.85 15.20
N PHE A 28 -2.25 -5.62 15.25
CA PHE A 28 -2.25 -7.00 14.77
C PHE A 28 -2.90 -7.95 15.78
N GLN A 29 -3.69 -8.90 15.27
CA GLN A 29 -4.28 -9.98 16.06
C GLN A 29 -4.03 -11.30 15.35
N SER A 30 -3.63 -12.34 16.06
CA SER A 30 -3.41 -13.66 15.46
C SER A 30 -4.10 -14.76 16.29
N PRO A 31 -4.76 -15.75 15.67
CA PRO A 31 -5.33 -16.88 16.40
C PRO A 31 -4.25 -17.78 17.01
N GLN A 32 -3.06 -17.81 16.41
CA GLN A 32 -1.89 -18.54 16.87
C GLN A 32 -0.84 -17.55 17.39
N ALA A 33 -0.20 -17.88 18.51
CA ALA A 33 0.87 -17.02 19.03
C ALA A 33 2.03 -16.95 18.01
N PRO A 34 2.43 -15.75 17.54
CA PRO A 34 3.59 -15.61 16.67
C PRO A 34 4.85 -16.04 17.42
N THR A 35 5.86 -16.49 16.67
CA THR A 35 7.19 -16.70 17.23
C THR A 35 7.78 -15.36 17.70
N PRO A 36 8.82 -15.35 18.56
CA PRO A 36 9.47 -14.10 18.96
C PRO A 36 10.03 -13.29 17.77
N SER A 37 10.52 -13.95 16.72
CA SER A 37 10.97 -13.27 15.49
C SER A 37 9.80 -12.61 14.77
N GLN A 38 8.70 -13.34 14.58
CA GLN A 38 7.49 -12.82 13.93
C GLN A 38 6.88 -11.65 14.70
N GLN A 39 6.83 -11.73 16.05
CA GLN A 39 6.33 -10.64 16.87
C GLN A 39 7.12 -9.35 16.64
N VAL A 40 8.45 -9.44 16.57
CA VAL A 40 9.29 -8.27 16.26
C VAL A 40 9.01 -7.70 14.86
N LEU A 41 8.68 -8.55 13.87
CA LEU A 41 8.31 -8.07 12.54
C LEU A 41 6.97 -7.35 12.54
N LEU A 42 5.98 -7.86 13.28
CA LEU A 42 4.67 -7.22 13.46
C LEU A 42 4.83 -5.85 14.12
N ASP A 43 5.53 -5.77 15.26
CA ASP A 43 5.78 -4.52 15.97
C ASP A 43 6.47 -3.48 15.06
N ASN A 44 7.44 -3.92 14.25
CA ASN A 44 8.14 -3.04 13.31
C ASN A 44 7.23 -2.60 12.14
N ALA A 45 6.28 -3.43 11.70
CA ALA A 45 5.35 -3.10 10.65
C ALA A 45 4.30 -2.06 11.11
N GLU A 46 3.83 -2.16 12.36
CA GLU A 46 2.97 -1.13 12.99
C GLU A 46 3.70 0.22 12.95
N VAL A 47 4.90 0.27 13.54
CA VAL A 47 5.70 1.50 13.58
C VAL A 47 5.98 2.06 12.18
N PHE A 48 6.30 1.19 11.22
CA PHE A 48 6.59 1.61 9.85
C PHE A 48 5.38 2.31 9.21
N TRP A 49 4.22 1.67 9.20
CA TRP A 49 3.03 2.21 8.52
C TRP A 49 2.39 3.37 9.26
N GLU A 50 2.36 3.34 10.60
CA GLU A 50 1.89 4.47 11.41
C GLU A 50 2.75 5.71 11.20
N THR A 51 4.08 5.54 11.12
CA THR A 51 5.00 6.65 10.82
C THR A 51 4.84 7.12 9.37
N ALA A 52 4.77 6.20 8.42
CA ALA A 52 4.68 6.53 7.00
C ALA A 52 3.41 7.32 6.67
N LEU A 53 2.28 6.91 7.25
CA LEU A 53 0.98 7.53 6.98
C LEU A 53 0.67 8.70 7.91
N GLY A 54 1.18 8.70 9.15
CA GLY A 54 1.02 9.81 10.10
C GLY A 54 -0.44 10.09 10.51
N GLY A 55 -1.37 9.17 10.23
CA GLY A 55 -2.80 9.32 10.47
C GLY A 55 -3.61 9.67 9.23
N TYR A 56 -4.76 10.30 9.47
CA TYR A 56 -5.78 10.54 8.45
C TYR A 56 -5.98 12.02 8.12
N GLN A 57 -6.56 12.27 6.95
CA GLN A 57 -6.97 13.60 6.53
C GLN A 57 -8.07 14.19 7.44
N PRO A 58 -8.24 15.53 7.45
CA PRO A 58 -9.22 16.18 8.30
C PRO A 58 -10.64 15.63 8.13
N GLY A 59 -11.30 15.36 9.27
CA GLY A 59 -12.67 14.84 9.29
C GLY A 59 -12.78 13.31 9.36
N ILE A 60 -11.66 12.59 9.36
CA ILE A 60 -11.61 11.14 9.57
C ILE A 60 -11.17 10.85 11.01
N ASP A 61 -11.97 10.05 11.70
CA ASP A 61 -11.72 9.60 13.07
C ASP A 61 -11.90 8.09 13.16
N ILE A 62 -10.85 7.36 12.80
CA ILE A 62 -10.77 5.90 12.90
C ILE A 62 -9.71 5.60 13.96
N PRO A 63 -10.12 5.25 15.18
CA PRO A 63 -9.19 5.20 16.31
C PRO A 63 -8.21 4.03 16.23
N THR A 64 -8.59 2.91 15.60
CA THR A 64 -7.75 1.72 15.45
C THR A 64 -8.17 0.97 14.18
N VAL A 65 -7.20 0.48 13.41
CA VAL A 65 -7.41 -0.53 12.36
C VAL A 65 -6.92 -1.87 12.87
N ARG A 66 -7.79 -2.87 12.89
CA ARG A 66 -7.43 -4.23 13.35
C ARG A 66 -7.09 -5.10 12.15
N ILE A 67 -5.90 -5.71 12.16
CA ILE A 67 -5.48 -6.61 11.08
C ILE A 67 -5.29 -8.00 11.67
N ASP A 68 -6.12 -8.94 11.23
CA ASP A 68 -6.00 -10.35 11.61
C ASP A 68 -4.86 -10.97 10.79
N VAL A 69 -3.84 -11.50 11.46
CA VAL A 69 -2.70 -12.18 10.84
C VAL A 69 -2.89 -13.67 10.99
N GLY A 70 -2.84 -14.38 9.88
CA GLY A 70 -3.03 -15.82 9.83
C GLY A 70 -2.10 -16.49 8.82
N ALA A 71 -2.42 -17.74 8.55
CA ALA A 71 -1.73 -18.53 7.55
C ALA A 71 -2.72 -19.50 6.91
N PHE A 72 -2.44 -19.86 5.65
CA PHE A 72 -3.25 -20.78 4.87
C PHE A 72 -2.37 -21.67 4.00
N ASP A 73 -2.94 -22.77 3.51
CA ASP A 73 -2.26 -23.63 2.54
C ASP A 73 -2.59 -23.13 1.14
N ALA A 74 -1.60 -22.69 0.36
CA ALA A 74 -1.80 -22.17 -1.00
C ALA A 74 -1.32 -23.16 -2.07
N ASP A 75 -0.17 -22.92 -2.72
CA ASP A 75 0.33 -23.65 -3.88
C ASP A 75 1.62 -24.43 -3.62
N GLY A 76 2.11 -24.44 -2.38
CA GLY A 76 3.35 -25.11 -1.97
C GLY A 76 4.46 -24.08 -1.79
N GLU A 77 5.72 -24.51 -1.90
CA GLU A 77 6.81 -23.53 -1.86
C GLU A 77 6.81 -22.66 -3.13
N PHE A 78 7.06 -21.37 -2.97
CA PHE A 78 7.07 -20.33 -4.00
C PHE A 78 5.68 -20.04 -4.59
N GLY A 79 5.60 -19.01 -5.44
CA GLY A 79 4.33 -18.60 -6.04
C GLY A 79 3.63 -17.59 -5.14
N LEU A 80 2.47 -17.95 -4.60
CA LEU A 80 1.67 -17.05 -3.77
C LEU A 80 2.21 -16.99 -2.34
N LEU A 81 2.95 -15.93 -2.01
CA LEU A 81 3.60 -15.81 -0.70
C LEU A 81 2.62 -15.45 0.43
N ALA A 82 1.68 -14.56 0.12
CA ALA A 82 0.69 -14.08 1.06
C ALA A 82 -0.48 -13.41 0.31
N VAL A 83 -1.56 -13.15 1.05
CA VAL A 83 -2.70 -12.36 0.58
C VAL A 83 -3.22 -11.48 1.71
N ALA A 84 -3.75 -10.31 1.35
CA ALA A 84 -4.32 -9.38 2.31
C ALA A 84 -5.43 -8.52 1.72
N GLY A 85 -6.18 -7.88 2.61
CA GLY A 85 -7.21 -6.93 2.22
C GLY A 85 -8.10 -6.49 3.38
N PRO A 86 -8.98 -5.52 3.14
CA PRO A 86 -9.96 -5.08 4.11
C PRO A 86 -11.04 -6.14 4.32
N THR A 87 -11.48 -6.31 5.57
CA THR A 87 -12.63 -7.16 5.95
C THR A 87 -13.81 -6.33 6.44
N ALA A 88 -13.59 -5.08 6.82
CA ALA A 88 -14.64 -4.12 7.12
C ALA A 88 -14.17 -2.70 6.80
N THR A 89 -15.07 -1.90 6.23
CA THR A 89 -14.80 -0.52 5.82
C THR A 89 -15.78 0.46 6.47
N VAL A 90 -15.46 1.75 6.37
CA VAL A 90 -16.31 2.87 6.77
C VAL A 90 -16.20 4.00 5.75
N ASP A 91 -17.32 4.68 5.50
CA ASP A 91 -17.35 5.94 4.77
C ASP A 91 -17.04 7.10 5.73
N ALA A 92 -15.93 7.81 5.51
CA ALA A 92 -15.54 8.96 6.33
C ALA A 92 -14.96 10.08 5.46
N ALA A 93 -15.49 11.29 5.61
CA ALA A 93 -15.06 12.49 4.89
C ALA A 93 -14.99 12.35 3.34
N GLY A 94 -15.79 11.45 2.76
CA GLY A 94 -15.81 11.19 1.31
C GLY A 94 -14.85 10.09 0.85
N PHE A 95 -14.20 9.39 1.78
CA PHE A 95 -13.33 8.25 1.52
C PHE A 95 -13.94 6.96 2.08
N VAL A 96 -13.64 5.84 1.42
CA VAL A 96 -13.89 4.48 1.93
C VAL A 96 -12.58 3.96 2.52
N LEU A 97 -12.57 3.74 3.84
CA LEU A 97 -11.37 3.38 4.60
C LEU A 97 -11.56 2.07 5.37
N PRO A 98 -10.50 1.27 5.57
CA PRO A 98 -10.59 0.06 6.35
C PRO A 98 -10.69 0.37 7.85
N THR A 99 -11.52 -0.42 8.54
CA THR A 99 -11.53 -0.50 10.02
C THR A 99 -11.05 -1.86 10.51
N ARG A 100 -11.13 -2.87 9.63
CA ARG A 100 -10.57 -4.21 9.83
C ARG A 100 -9.99 -4.73 8.52
N GLY A 101 -8.95 -5.55 8.62
CA GLY A 101 -8.33 -6.25 7.51
C GLY A 101 -7.78 -7.60 7.93
N PHE A 102 -7.15 -8.28 6.98
CA PHE A 102 -6.43 -9.53 7.23
C PHE A 102 -5.12 -9.56 6.44
N VAL A 103 -4.17 -10.37 6.91
CA VAL A 103 -2.94 -10.77 6.22
C VAL A 103 -2.74 -12.27 6.47
N ASP A 104 -2.81 -13.09 5.42
CA ASP A 104 -2.58 -14.53 5.51
C ASP A 104 -1.36 -14.93 4.68
N PHE A 105 -0.40 -15.62 5.30
CA PHE A 105 0.81 -16.14 4.64
C PHE A 105 0.64 -17.59 4.19
N ASP A 106 1.26 -17.99 3.07
CA ASP A 106 1.39 -19.42 2.75
C ASP A 106 2.30 -20.10 3.78
N THR A 107 1.75 -21.10 4.47
CA THR A 107 2.44 -21.90 5.47
C THR A 107 3.70 -22.57 4.93
N SER A 108 3.72 -22.88 3.62
CA SER A 108 4.83 -23.53 2.92
C SER A 108 6.04 -22.61 2.74
N ASP A 109 5.82 -21.30 2.64
CA ASP A 109 6.88 -20.31 2.40
C ASP A 109 7.41 -19.63 3.66
N LEU A 110 6.64 -19.63 4.75
CA LEU A 110 6.91 -18.82 5.93
C LEU A 110 8.31 -19.05 6.53
N ALA A 111 8.72 -20.31 6.67
CA ALA A 111 10.04 -20.66 7.21
C ALA A 111 11.20 -20.17 6.31
N ARG A 112 11.01 -20.24 4.99
CA ARG A 112 11.97 -19.75 4.00
C ARG A 112 12.05 -18.23 4.03
N LEU A 113 10.91 -17.54 4.00
CA LEU A 113 10.84 -16.08 4.07
C LEU A 113 11.49 -15.53 5.33
N GLU A 114 11.34 -16.20 6.48
CA GLU A 114 12.05 -15.82 7.71
C GLU A 114 13.56 -16.04 7.60
N THR A 115 13.98 -17.19 7.08
CA THR A 115 15.41 -17.53 6.95
C THR A 115 16.12 -16.60 5.97
N ASP A 116 15.46 -16.26 4.86
CA ASP A 116 15.99 -15.37 3.82
C ASP A 116 15.90 -13.88 4.21
N GLY A 117 15.23 -13.57 5.33
CA GLY A 117 15.03 -12.20 5.81
C GLY A 117 14.06 -11.37 4.97
N THR A 118 13.29 -12.01 4.08
CA THR A 118 12.33 -11.34 3.17
C THR A 118 10.92 -11.25 3.74
N LEU A 119 10.61 -11.98 4.83
CA LEU A 119 9.27 -11.97 5.44
C LEU A 119 8.80 -10.55 5.81
N PHE A 120 9.72 -9.70 6.29
CA PHE A 120 9.35 -8.33 6.66
C PHE A 120 8.87 -7.51 5.45
N GLY A 121 9.53 -7.65 4.30
CA GLY A 121 9.11 -6.96 3.07
C GLY A 121 7.73 -7.43 2.60
N VAL A 122 7.48 -8.74 2.65
CA VAL A 122 6.15 -9.31 2.36
C VAL A 122 5.11 -8.77 3.33
N LEU A 123 5.39 -8.78 4.64
CA LEU A 123 4.47 -8.26 5.65
C LEU A 123 4.13 -6.79 5.40
N LEU A 124 5.12 -5.94 5.10
CA LEU A 124 4.85 -4.53 4.81
C LEU A 124 3.97 -4.37 3.57
N HIS A 125 4.24 -5.13 2.52
CA HIS A 125 3.45 -5.15 1.29
C HIS A 125 1.99 -5.53 1.57
N GLU A 126 1.77 -6.63 2.26
CA GLU A 126 0.41 -7.11 2.57
C GLU A 126 -0.35 -6.16 3.49
N VAL A 127 0.33 -5.53 4.45
CA VAL A 127 -0.30 -4.51 5.31
C VAL A 127 -0.76 -3.31 4.49
N ALA A 128 -0.05 -2.93 3.43
CA ALA A 128 -0.52 -1.87 2.54
C ALA A 128 -1.87 -2.23 1.88
N HIS A 129 -2.03 -3.48 1.43
CA HIS A 129 -3.29 -3.98 0.89
C HIS A 129 -4.40 -4.04 1.93
N ALA A 130 -4.09 -4.47 3.16
CA ALA A 130 -5.05 -4.42 4.27
C ALA A 130 -5.48 -2.98 4.61
N LEU A 131 -4.60 -2.01 4.40
CA LEU A 131 -4.85 -0.57 4.54
C LEU A 131 -5.53 0.08 3.31
N GLY A 132 -5.87 -0.70 2.28
CA GLY A 132 -6.68 -0.22 1.16
C GLY A 132 -5.91 0.07 -0.13
N PHE A 133 -4.58 -0.04 -0.15
CA PHE A 133 -3.82 0.11 -1.37
C PHE A 133 -4.18 -0.99 -2.37
N GLY A 134 -4.56 -0.62 -3.60
CA GLY A 134 -5.00 -1.57 -4.62
C GLY A 134 -6.40 -2.17 -4.36
N THR A 135 -6.76 -2.38 -3.11
CA THR A 135 -7.98 -3.09 -2.68
C THR A 135 -9.19 -2.18 -2.47
N LEU A 136 -8.99 -0.86 -2.28
CA LEU A 136 -10.06 0.13 -2.12
C LEU A 136 -10.01 1.25 -3.16
N TRP A 137 -9.23 1.09 -4.23
CA TRP A 137 -9.14 2.11 -5.27
C TRP A 137 -10.44 2.31 -6.03
N GLU A 138 -11.18 1.26 -6.36
CA GLU A 138 -12.44 1.37 -7.11
C GLU A 138 -13.52 2.04 -6.26
N GLU A 139 -13.62 1.68 -4.98
CA GLU A 139 -14.54 2.28 -4.00
C GLU A 139 -14.29 3.77 -3.79
N ASN A 140 -13.04 4.21 -3.91
CA ASN A 140 -12.64 5.61 -3.83
C ASN A 140 -12.60 6.32 -5.21
N GLY A 141 -12.98 5.64 -6.30
CA GLY A 141 -13.01 6.21 -7.64
C GLY A 141 -11.63 6.55 -8.23
N LEU A 142 -10.58 5.89 -7.74
CA LEU A 142 -9.18 6.12 -8.11
C LEU A 142 -8.72 5.22 -9.26
N TYR A 143 -9.45 4.13 -9.48
CA TYR A 143 -9.15 3.10 -10.47
C TYR A 143 -10.45 2.49 -11.00
N ALA A 144 -10.37 1.86 -12.17
CA ALA A 144 -11.41 0.97 -12.69
C ALA A 144 -10.76 -0.36 -13.10
N ALA A 145 -11.31 -1.49 -12.67
CA ALA A 145 -10.76 -2.81 -12.95
C ALA A 145 -10.45 -3.02 -14.44
N GLY A 146 -9.25 -3.54 -14.73
CA GLY A 146 -8.75 -3.78 -16.08
C GLY A 146 -8.33 -2.53 -16.87
N SER A 147 -8.36 -1.33 -16.27
CA SER A 147 -7.94 -0.11 -16.96
C SER A 147 -6.42 0.02 -17.09
N GLY A 148 -5.66 -0.55 -16.16
CA GLY A 148 -4.20 -0.40 -16.07
C GLY A 148 -3.76 1.03 -15.74
N ALA A 149 -4.67 1.91 -15.33
CA ALA A 149 -4.43 3.33 -15.13
C ALA A 149 -5.03 3.82 -13.81
N TYR A 150 -4.18 3.93 -12.78
CA TYR A 150 -4.53 4.62 -11.54
C TYR A 150 -4.52 6.15 -11.76
N THR A 151 -5.57 6.83 -11.30
CA THR A 151 -5.82 8.25 -11.62
C THR A 151 -5.94 9.18 -10.41
N GLY A 152 -5.57 8.71 -9.21
CA GLY A 152 -5.52 9.56 -8.02
C GLY A 152 -4.60 10.78 -8.20
N THR A 153 -5.03 11.94 -7.71
CA THR A 153 -4.36 13.21 -8.01
C THR A 153 -2.99 13.30 -7.33
N GLU A 154 -2.92 12.87 -6.07
CA GLU A 154 -1.69 12.90 -5.28
C GLU A 154 -0.68 11.84 -5.76
N GLY A 155 -1.15 10.62 -6.03
CA GLY A 155 -0.33 9.53 -6.57
C GLY A 155 0.24 9.85 -7.95
N VAL A 156 -0.59 10.33 -8.89
CA VAL A 156 -0.11 10.75 -10.22
C VAL A 156 0.80 11.98 -10.11
N GLY A 157 0.52 12.92 -9.20
CA GLY A 157 1.37 14.08 -8.93
C GLY A 157 2.76 13.69 -8.43
N ALA A 158 2.86 12.71 -7.54
CA ALA A 158 4.11 12.15 -7.06
C ALA A 158 4.84 11.39 -8.16
N TYR A 159 4.12 10.57 -8.93
CA TYR A 159 4.69 9.82 -10.06
C TYR A 159 5.37 10.71 -11.09
N ARG A 160 4.76 11.86 -11.39
CA ARG A 160 5.34 12.87 -12.28
C ARG A 160 6.67 13.42 -11.79
N GLN A 161 6.79 13.59 -10.47
CA GLN A 161 8.00 14.15 -9.86
C GLN A 161 9.10 13.11 -9.78
N GLU A 162 8.75 11.85 -9.48
CA GLU A 162 9.72 10.78 -9.30
C GLU A 162 10.22 10.21 -10.62
N PHE A 163 9.34 10.05 -11.62
CA PHE A 163 9.64 9.13 -12.73
C PHE A 163 9.21 9.62 -14.12
N ASP A 164 7.98 10.11 -14.31
CA ASP A 164 7.49 10.57 -15.62
C ASP A 164 6.73 11.90 -15.55
N PRO A 165 7.40 13.05 -15.79
CA PRO A 165 6.80 14.38 -15.72
C PRO A 165 5.57 14.61 -16.61
N THR A 166 5.32 13.74 -17.59
CA THR A 166 4.22 13.86 -18.54
C THR A 166 3.06 12.90 -18.28
N ALA A 167 3.21 11.98 -17.32
CA ALA A 167 2.23 10.95 -17.04
C ALA A 167 0.84 11.54 -16.73
N THR A 168 -0.22 10.88 -17.18
CA THR A 168 -1.61 11.22 -16.82
C THR A 168 -2.23 10.24 -15.83
N SER A 169 -1.58 9.11 -15.62
CA SER A 169 -1.94 8.04 -14.69
C SER A 169 -0.68 7.34 -14.21
N VAL A 170 -0.82 6.53 -13.16
CA VAL A 170 0.19 5.55 -12.76
C VAL A 170 -0.16 4.21 -13.41
N PRO A 171 0.77 3.55 -14.14
CA PRO A 171 0.56 2.20 -14.66
C PRO A 171 0.29 1.17 -13.55
N VAL A 172 -0.79 0.42 -13.70
CA VAL A 172 -1.20 -0.69 -12.81
C VAL A 172 -1.01 -2.01 -13.53
N GLU A 173 -0.55 -3.02 -12.80
CA GLU A 173 -0.27 -4.35 -13.34
C GLU A 173 -1.53 -5.02 -13.90
N LEU A 174 -1.43 -5.56 -15.12
CA LEU A 174 -2.52 -6.25 -15.83
C LEU A 174 -2.14 -7.68 -16.27
N ASP A 175 -0.88 -8.04 -16.15
CA ASP A 175 -0.37 -9.39 -16.38
C ASP A 175 -0.29 -10.16 -15.03
N GLY A 176 -0.32 -11.50 -15.12
CA GLY A 176 -0.15 -12.37 -13.96
C GLY A 176 -1.44 -13.03 -13.46
N ALA A 177 -1.44 -13.45 -12.20
CA ALA A 177 -2.59 -14.12 -11.57
C ALA A 177 -3.59 -13.11 -11.00
N ARG A 178 -4.78 -13.59 -10.61
CA ARG A 178 -5.84 -12.73 -10.02
C ARG A 178 -5.40 -11.99 -8.75
N GLY A 179 -4.39 -12.49 -8.03
CA GLY A 179 -3.81 -11.83 -6.86
C GLY A 179 -2.79 -10.74 -7.21
N THR A 180 -2.46 -10.54 -8.49
CA THR A 180 -1.43 -9.60 -8.94
C THR A 180 -2.02 -8.49 -9.80
N ILE A 181 -2.93 -8.82 -10.71
CA ILE A 181 -3.59 -7.83 -11.57
C ILE A 181 -4.40 -6.82 -10.75
N ASP A 182 -4.51 -5.60 -11.26
CA ASP A 182 -5.38 -4.53 -10.75
C ASP A 182 -5.08 -3.99 -9.34
N ALA A 183 -4.15 -4.59 -8.59
CA ALA A 183 -3.84 -4.22 -7.21
C ALA A 183 -2.40 -3.67 -7.00
N HIS A 184 -1.55 -3.78 -8.03
CA HIS A 184 -0.12 -3.46 -7.93
C HIS A 184 0.29 -2.39 -8.94
N TRP A 185 1.37 -1.68 -8.64
CA TRP A 185 2.08 -0.95 -9.68
C TRP A 185 2.64 -1.93 -10.72
N ASP A 186 2.52 -1.58 -12.00
CA ASP A 186 3.07 -2.38 -13.10
C ASP A 186 4.58 -2.52 -12.95
N GLU A 187 5.12 -3.73 -12.99
CA GLU A 187 6.55 -3.98 -12.76
C GLU A 187 7.49 -3.30 -13.77
N THR A 188 6.97 -3.00 -14.95
CA THR A 188 7.68 -2.30 -16.01
C THR A 188 7.53 -0.80 -16.02
N TRP A 189 6.75 -0.24 -15.10
CA TRP A 189 6.67 1.21 -14.99
C TRP A 189 8.01 1.81 -14.59
N ALA A 190 8.22 3.09 -14.93
CA ALA A 190 9.37 3.83 -14.46
C ALA A 190 9.26 3.95 -12.92
N GLY A 191 10.06 3.18 -12.18
CA GLY A 191 9.97 3.06 -10.72
C GLY A 191 9.71 1.65 -10.18
N GLY A 192 9.47 0.66 -11.06
CA GLY A 192 9.11 -0.71 -10.63
C GLY A 192 10.21 -1.43 -9.89
N GLN A 193 11.46 -1.22 -10.30
CA GLN A 193 12.59 -1.91 -9.72
C GLN A 193 12.74 -1.60 -8.22
N GLY A 194 12.39 -2.57 -7.37
CA GLY A 194 12.50 -2.46 -5.91
C GLY A 194 11.38 -1.67 -5.24
N ALA A 195 10.33 -1.22 -5.95
CA ALA A 195 9.20 -0.57 -5.30
C ALA A 195 8.40 -1.57 -4.46
N LEU A 196 8.00 -1.16 -3.25
CA LEU A 196 7.33 -2.04 -2.29
C LEU A 196 6.03 -2.63 -2.85
N MET A 197 5.28 -1.87 -3.64
CA MET A 197 3.92 -2.22 -4.09
C MET A 197 3.85 -2.71 -5.54
N THR A 198 4.91 -3.34 -6.02
CA THR A 198 4.86 -4.10 -7.28
C THR A 198 4.63 -5.59 -6.98
N GLY A 199 4.21 -6.36 -7.98
CA GLY A 199 3.79 -7.76 -7.80
C GLY A 199 4.91 -8.74 -7.44
N PHE A 200 6.18 -8.32 -7.51
CA PHE A 200 7.34 -9.12 -7.14
C PHE A 200 8.24 -8.34 -6.18
N ILE A 201 8.61 -9.00 -5.08
CA ILE A 201 9.51 -8.41 -4.09
C ILE A 201 10.94 -8.49 -4.59
N ASP A 202 11.50 -7.30 -4.85
CA ASP A 202 12.90 -7.10 -5.18
C ASP A 202 13.68 -6.52 -3.97
N THR A 203 14.99 -6.70 -3.98
CA THR A 203 15.88 -6.07 -2.99
C THR A 203 16.96 -5.23 -3.70
N PRO A 204 17.27 -4.01 -3.20
CA PRO A 204 16.65 -3.31 -2.08
C PRO A 204 15.19 -2.90 -2.35
N LEU A 205 14.39 -2.84 -1.27
CA LEU A 205 12.96 -2.54 -1.29
C LEU A 205 12.73 -1.08 -0.85
N PHE A 206 11.83 -0.37 -1.53
CA PHE A 206 11.61 1.06 -1.33
C PHE A 206 10.12 1.39 -1.24
N LEU A 207 9.75 2.21 -0.26
CA LEU A 207 8.45 2.88 -0.26
C LEU A 207 8.58 4.17 -1.06
N THR A 208 7.87 4.28 -2.19
CA THR A 208 7.93 5.44 -3.09
C THR A 208 6.96 6.55 -2.66
N GLU A 209 7.22 7.80 -3.06
CA GLU A 209 6.25 8.89 -2.88
C GLU A 209 4.98 8.63 -3.68
N THR A 210 5.08 7.91 -4.79
CA THR A 210 3.89 7.51 -5.55
C THR A 210 2.97 6.60 -4.73
N THR A 211 3.51 5.63 -4.00
CA THR A 211 2.71 4.81 -3.07
C THR A 211 2.11 5.65 -1.95
N LEU A 212 2.89 6.55 -1.34
CA LEU A 212 2.37 7.46 -0.30
C LEU A 212 1.30 8.42 -0.86
N GLY A 213 1.45 8.88 -2.09
CA GLY A 213 0.48 9.68 -2.82
C GLY A 213 -0.82 8.91 -3.02
N SER A 214 -0.75 7.62 -3.37
CA SER A 214 -1.95 6.79 -3.43
C SER A 214 -2.65 6.66 -2.09
N PHE A 215 -1.92 6.60 -0.97
CA PHE A 215 -2.53 6.61 0.35
C PHE A 215 -3.16 7.97 0.68
N ARG A 216 -2.57 9.08 0.22
CA ARG A 216 -3.20 10.40 0.32
C ARG A 216 -4.52 10.46 -0.44
N ASP A 217 -4.57 9.91 -1.64
CA ASP A 217 -5.83 9.81 -2.39
C ASP A 217 -6.86 8.86 -1.74
N LEU A 218 -6.44 7.97 -0.83
CA LEU A 218 -7.32 7.10 -0.01
C LEU A 218 -7.78 7.75 1.30
N GLY A 219 -7.35 8.99 1.61
CA GLY A 219 -7.75 9.71 2.82
C GLY A 219 -6.75 9.65 3.98
N TYR A 220 -5.54 9.11 3.76
CA TYR A 220 -4.44 9.19 4.73
C TYR A 220 -3.65 10.50 4.56
N ASN A 221 -2.84 10.87 5.56
CA ASN A 221 -1.98 12.06 5.45
C ASN A 221 -0.71 11.80 4.61
N GLY A 222 -0.15 10.59 4.66
CA GLY A 222 1.06 10.19 3.92
C GLY A 222 2.23 11.15 4.17
N GLN A 223 2.80 11.11 5.38
CA GLN A 223 3.72 12.14 5.89
C GLN A 223 5.22 11.86 5.70
N ALA A 224 5.61 10.60 5.52
CA ALA A 224 7.02 10.29 5.27
C ALA A 224 7.47 10.75 3.88
N THR A 225 8.78 10.99 3.73
CA THR A 225 9.41 11.05 2.41
C THR A 225 9.88 9.66 2.00
N ALA A 226 9.81 9.31 0.71
CA ALA A 226 10.23 8.03 0.14
C ALA A 226 11.51 7.51 0.81
N ALA A 227 11.43 6.27 1.31
CA ALA A 227 12.45 5.69 2.17
C ALA A 227 12.81 4.28 1.71
N VAL A 228 14.08 3.93 1.87
CA VAL A 228 14.52 2.54 1.79
C VAL A 228 13.85 1.78 2.92
N VAL A 229 13.16 0.69 2.60
CA VAL A 229 12.59 -0.20 3.61
C VAL A 229 13.75 -0.78 4.42
N PRO A 230 13.82 -0.52 5.73
CA PRO A 230 14.91 -1.00 6.55
C PRO A 230 14.85 -2.52 6.64
N LEU A 231 16.01 -3.16 6.52
CA LEU A 231 16.13 -4.57 6.89
C LEU A 231 15.94 -4.69 8.41
N PRO A 232 15.23 -5.71 8.93
CA PRO A 232 15.10 -5.93 10.36
C PRO A 232 16.49 -6.04 11.00
N ALA A 233 16.73 -5.31 12.08
CA ALA A 233 18.04 -5.22 12.75
C ALA A 233 18.57 -6.58 13.29
N GLY A 234 17.79 -7.66 13.22
CA GLY A 234 18.14 -9.01 13.66
C GLY A 234 18.46 -10.03 12.56
N LEU A 235 18.38 -9.68 11.27
CA LEU A 235 18.44 -10.62 10.14
C LEU A 235 19.53 -10.28 9.10
N VAL A 236 20.69 -9.77 9.54
CA VAL A 236 21.84 -9.48 8.65
C VAL A 236 22.64 -10.75 8.33
N LEU A 237 21.98 -11.83 7.92
CA LEU A 237 22.63 -13.05 7.41
C LEU A 237 21.74 -13.68 6.34
N GLY A 238 21.97 -13.33 5.07
CA GLY A 238 21.35 -14.07 3.96
C GLY A 238 20.94 -13.28 2.71
N LEU A 239 21.62 -12.18 2.35
CA LEU A 239 21.32 -11.54 1.05
C LEU A 239 21.90 -12.38 -0.09
N SER A 240 21.09 -13.29 -0.64
CA SER A 240 21.37 -13.98 -1.90
C SER A 240 20.07 -14.32 -2.64
N GLY A 241 19.67 -13.40 -3.52
CA GLY A 241 19.22 -13.73 -4.88
C GLY A 241 17.82 -14.30 -5.06
N LEU A 242 16.88 -13.42 -5.42
CA LEU A 242 15.71 -13.80 -6.21
C LEU A 242 15.41 -12.76 -7.30
N ALA A 243 16.44 -12.42 -8.09
CA ALA A 243 16.24 -11.84 -9.42
C ALA A 243 16.10 -12.97 -10.46
N ALA A 244 15.07 -13.81 -10.36
CA ALA A 244 14.76 -14.81 -11.39
C ALA A 244 13.34 -15.36 -11.14
N PHE A 245 12.31 -15.14 -11.96
CA PHE A 245 12.22 -15.67 -13.32
C PHE A 245 11.00 -15.10 -14.11
N GLY A 246 10.65 -13.82 -13.98
CA GLY A 246 9.67 -13.18 -14.90
C GLY A 246 10.23 -12.89 -16.30
N SER A 247 11.55 -12.69 -16.42
CA SER A 247 12.22 -12.29 -17.66
C SER A 247 12.30 -13.39 -18.73
N LEU A 248 12.15 -14.67 -18.36
CA LEU A 248 12.18 -15.78 -19.30
C LEU A 248 10.84 -16.02 -20.01
N ALA A 249 9.71 -15.65 -19.40
CA ALA A 249 8.42 -15.63 -20.09
C ALA A 249 8.35 -14.49 -21.12
N ARG A 250 9.06 -13.37 -20.89
CA ARG A 250 9.08 -12.20 -21.78
C ARG A 250 9.78 -12.42 -23.12
N ARG A 251 10.82 -13.25 -23.19
CA ARG A 251 11.48 -13.54 -24.47
C ARG A 251 10.61 -14.38 -25.41
N ARG A 252 9.79 -15.28 -24.87
CA ARG A 252 8.96 -16.18 -25.70
C ARG A 252 7.78 -15.49 -26.39
N LYS A 253 7.21 -14.43 -25.80
CA LYS A 253 6.09 -13.70 -26.41
C LYS A 253 6.51 -12.66 -27.45
N LYS A 254 7.73 -12.12 -27.36
CA LYS A 254 8.24 -11.15 -28.34
C LYS A 254 8.58 -11.80 -29.69
N ASP A 255 8.95 -13.07 -29.70
CA ASP A 255 9.26 -13.84 -30.92
C ASP A 255 8.03 -14.42 -31.64
N LEU A 256 6.81 -14.23 -31.11
CA LEU A 256 5.55 -14.74 -31.71
C LEU A 256 4.65 -13.65 -32.30
N ARG A 257 5.13 -12.41 -32.40
CA ARG A 257 4.44 -11.32 -33.13
C ARG A 257 5.34 -10.78 -34.24
N ASP A 258 5.47 -11.54 -35.31
CA ASP A 258 5.74 -10.99 -36.65
C ASP A 258 4.69 -11.54 -37.63
N PRO A 259 3.58 -10.83 -37.87
CA PRO A 259 2.77 -11.08 -39.05
C PRO A 259 3.44 -10.38 -40.23
N GLN A 260 4.06 -11.17 -41.09
CA GLN A 260 4.42 -10.76 -42.44
C GLN A 260 3.14 -10.25 -43.16
N SER A 261 2.95 -8.93 -43.18
CA SER A 261 2.11 -8.25 -44.15
C SER A 261 2.95 -7.18 -44.83
N GLU A 262 3.35 -7.41 -46.09
CA GLU A 262 3.34 -6.42 -47.17
C GLU A 262 3.72 -7.05 -48.54
N PRO A 263 3.44 -6.38 -49.68
CA PRO A 263 2.51 -6.90 -50.68
C PRO A 263 3.14 -7.23 -52.05
N ALA A 264 2.37 -7.93 -52.89
CA ALA A 264 2.39 -7.83 -54.35
C ALA A 264 0.98 -8.05 -54.91
#